data_AF-A0A7T0RCA3-F1
#
_entry.id   AF-A0A7T0RCA3-F1
#
_cell.length_a   1.000
_cell.length_b   1.000
_cell.length_c   1.000
_cell.angle_alpha   90.00
_cell.angle_beta   90.00
_cell.angle_gamma   90.00
#
_symmetry.space_group_name_H-M   'P 1'
#
loop_
_entity.id
_entity.type
_entity.pdbx_description
1 polymer ?
#
loop_
_entity_poly.entity_id
_entity_poly.type
_entity_poly.pdbx_seq_one_letter_code
_entity_poly.pdbx_strand_id
1 'polypeptide(L)'
;MIDENSTFGGFLTTVGEAKQANANALKTPWKLTHLLLGDANGSDPVPDPDQTQLVNQVHRAAINQLSIDPDNPGILIAEVVLPPNIGGWWIRELGIEDEDGDFVAVANCPPSYKPLLAQGSGRNQVVHMHLILSNTANVELKVDPAVVLATREYVDIQRRQHEDDDEAHTDDQIILSVPIAQAPNATKVSEALAALGNFAADGFQNIVVFETPGIITWPVPEVLKQGLRKAFVVVTGGGAGGASGSGSFCTGGGAGATSLGLVDLTGISTIEITIGAGGDEKSSTGPGNNGSSSSFGELISAPGGIGGRLVTGANTGAPAGVGGDINIPGGDGTNATINANTPSAFSPYGGTGGASYWRGGTTGASNAGEAATHGSGGGGNLQGSGRAGGNGIITVRF
;
A
#
# COMPACT_ATOMS: atom_id res chain seq x y z
N MET A 1 -40.08 -25.07 -42.41
CA MET A 1 -40.95 -23.89 -42.27
C MET A 1 -41.48 -23.98 -40.86
N ILE A 2 -40.93 -23.19 -39.94
CA ILE A 2 -41.39 -23.10 -38.55
C ILE A 2 -42.47 -22.02 -38.57
N ASP A 3 -43.69 -22.33 -38.11
CA ASP A 3 -44.77 -21.36 -38.05
C ASP A 3 -44.71 -20.52 -36.76
N GLU A 4 -45.29 -19.32 -36.81
CA GLU A 4 -45.32 -18.36 -35.69
C GLU A 4 -46.23 -18.80 -34.52
N ASN A 5 -46.77 -20.03 -34.55
CA ASN A 5 -47.67 -20.61 -33.53
C ASN A 5 -47.15 -21.91 -32.90
N SER A 6 -45.94 -22.36 -33.22
CA SER A 6 -45.32 -23.49 -32.56
C SER A 6 -44.87 -23.09 -31.15
N THR A 7 -45.73 -23.31 -30.15
CA THR A 7 -45.44 -23.04 -28.74
C THR A 7 -44.40 -24.05 -28.21
N PHE A 8 -43.12 -23.79 -28.46
CA PHE A 8 -42.01 -24.53 -27.85
C PHE A 8 -41.83 -24.01 -26.42
N GLY A 9 -42.56 -24.60 -25.48
CA GLY A 9 -42.47 -24.28 -24.05
C GLY A 9 -42.59 -25.56 -23.23
N GLY A 10 -41.70 -25.73 -22.25
CA GLY A 10 -41.79 -26.82 -21.28
C GLY A 10 -42.83 -26.50 -20.22
N PHE A 11 -43.63 -27.50 -19.86
CA PHE A 11 -44.57 -27.42 -18.75
C PHE A 11 -44.31 -28.54 -17.74
N LEU A 12 -44.81 -28.33 -16.51
CA LEU A 12 -44.72 -29.32 -15.45
C LEU A 12 -45.70 -30.47 -15.67
N THR A 13 -45.27 -31.68 -15.36
CA THR A 13 -46.17 -32.84 -15.32
C THR A 13 -47.09 -32.74 -14.10
N THR A 14 -48.18 -33.52 -14.09
CA THR A 14 -49.09 -33.63 -12.93
C THR A 14 -48.32 -33.98 -11.64
N VAL A 15 -47.25 -34.77 -11.75
CA VAL A 15 -46.34 -35.10 -10.65
C VAL A 15 -45.46 -33.90 -10.27
N GLY A 16 -44.91 -33.18 -11.25
CA GLY A 16 -44.11 -31.97 -11.04
C GLY A 16 -44.89 -30.84 -10.37
N GLU A 17 -46.13 -30.58 -10.78
CA GLU A 17 -46.99 -29.57 -10.15
C GLU A 17 -47.32 -29.93 -8.70
N ALA A 18 -47.64 -31.19 -8.41
CA ALA A 18 -47.91 -31.65 -7.06
C ALA A 18 -46.69 -31.51 -6.14
N LYS A 19 -45.50 -31.85 -6.66
CA LYS A 19 -44.24 -31.68 -5.92
C LYS A 19 -43.87 -30.23 -5.72
N GLN A 20 -44.03 -29.39 -6.74
CA GLN A 20 -43.80 -27.95 -6.61
C GLN A 20 -44.74 -27.33 -5.57
N ALA A 21 -46.03 -27.68 -5.59
CA ALA A 21 -47.01 -27.21 -4.62
C ALA A 21 -46.64 -27.64 -3.19
N ASN A 22 -46.19 -28.89 -3.00
CA ASN A 22 -45.72 -29.39 -1.72
C ASN A 22 -44.44 -28.69 -1.25
N ALA A 23 -43.47 -28.48 -2.13
CA ALA A 23 -42.23 -27.78 -1.81
C ALA A 23 -42.49 -26.32 -1.39
N ASN A 24 -43.40 -25.64 -2.09
CA ASN A 24 -43.84 -24.29 -1.76
C ASN A 24 -44.61 -24.23 -0.43
N ALA A 25 -45.48 -25.21 -0.16
CA ALA A 25 -46.23 -25.29 1.10
C ALA A 25 -45.35 -25.60 2.32
N LEU A 26 -44.36 -26.48 2.14
CA LEU A 26 -43.43 -26.93 3.19
C LEU A 26 -42.21 -26.01 3.35
N LYS A 27 -42.03 -25.03 2.44
CA LYS A 27 -40.83 -24.20 2.31
C LYS A 27 -39.55 -25.02 2.17
N THR A 28 -39.65 -26.23 1.63
CA THR A 28 -38.49 -27.08 1.36
C THR A 28 -37.90 -26.78 -0.02
N PRO A 29 -36.57 -26.79 -0.15
CA PRO A 29 -35.91 -26.56 -1.43
C PRO A 29 -36.19 -27.71 -2.40
N TRP A 30 -36.73 -27.41 -3.59
CA TRP A 30 -36.94 -28.40 -4.66
C TRP A 30 -35.66 -28.53 -5.50
N LYS A 31 -35.18 -29.76 -5.76
CA LYS A 31 -33.86 -30.02 -6.34
C LYS A 31 -33.93 -30.84 -7.63
N LEU A 32 -33.87 -30.16 -8.76
CA LEU A 32 -33.78 -30.81 -10.07
C LEU A 32 -32.36 -31.35 -10.28
N THR A 33 -32.21 -32.62 -10.66
CA THR A 33 -30.89 -33.26 -10.72
C THR A 33 -30.45 -33.63 -12.13
N HIS A 34 -31.36 -34.11 -12.99
CA HIS A 34 -31.00 -34.61 -14.31
C HIS A 34 -31.93 -34.06 -15.40
N LEU A 35 -31.35 -33.79 -16.57
CA LEU A 35 -32.05 -33.48 -17.80
C LEU A 35 -31.99 -34.71 -18.72
N LEU A 36 -33.15 -35.19 -19.11
CA LEU A 36 -33.35 -36.29 -20.02
C LEU A 36 -33.49 -35.76 -21.44
N LEU A 37 -32.85 -36.45 -22.39
CA LEU A 37 -32.84 -36.10 -23.81
C LEU A 37 -33.36 -37.31 -24.58
N GLY A 38 -34.29 -37.08 -25.50
CA GLY A 38 -34.88 -38.12 -26.34
C GLY A 38 -34.96 -37.73 -27.82
N ASP A 39 -35.05 -38.74 -28.69
CA ASP A 39 -35.19 -38.58 -30.14
C ASP A 39 -36.62 -38.84 -30.65
N ALA A 40 -37.52 -39.20 -29.73
CA ALA A 40 -38.93 -39.51 -29.95
C ALA A 40 -39.20 -40.51 -31.10
N ASN A 41 -38.27 -41.45 -31.35
CA ASN A 41 -38.30 -42.41 -32.46
C ASN A 41 -38.52 -41.77 -33.84
N GLY A 42 -38.12 -40.50 -34.04
CA GLY A 42 -38.27 -39.80 -35.32
C GLY A 42 -39.63 -39.13 -35.54
N SER A 43 -40.51 -39.12 -34.53
CA SER A 43 -41.76 -38.36 -34.54
C SER A 43 -41.60 -36.98 -33.87
N ASP A 44 -42.58 -36.09 -34.06
CA ASP A 44 -42.69 -34.82 -33.34
C ASP A 44 -43.70 -35.01 -32.19
N PRO A 45 -43.26 -35.40 -30.98
CA PRO A 45 -44.16 -35.70 -29.88
C PRO A 45 -44.81 -34.41 -29.39
N VAL A 46 -46.13 -34.46 -29.19
CA VAL A 46 -46.84 -33.43 -28.43
C VAL A 46 -46.65 -33.79 -26.95
N PRO A 47 -46.02 -32.93 -26.14
CA PRO A 47 -45.85 -33.20 -24.71
C PRO A 47 -47.23 -33.33 -24.03
N ASP A 48 -47.35 -34.24 -23.07
CA ASP A 48 -48.59 -34.47 -22.30
C ASP A 48 -48.26 -34.41 -20.79
N PRO A 49 -49.03 -33.65 -19.97
CA PRO A 49 -48.79 -33.50 -18.54
C PRO A 49 -48.88 -34.80 -17.73
N ASP A 50 -49.53 -35.84 -18.25
CA ASP A 50 -49.61 -37.14 -17.58
C ASP A 50 -48.45 -38.09 -17.95
N GLN A 51 -47.46 -37.61 -18.73
CA GLN A 51 -46.28 -38.41 -19.06
C GLN A 51 -45.38 -38.63 -17.84
N THR A 52 -44.97 -39.88 -17.64
CA THR A 52 -44.07 -40.31 -16.56
C THR A 52 -42.66 -40.63 -17.05
N GLN A 53 -42.44 -40.63 -18.36
CA GLN A 53 -41.15 -40.87 -19.02
C GLN A 53 -41.17 -40.29 -20.44
N LEU A 54 -39.98 -40.08 -21.02
CA LEU A 54 -39.83 -39.72 -22.44
C LEU A 54 -40.21 -40.89 -23.37
N VAL A 55 -40.60 -40.58 -24.61
CA VAL A 55 -41.03 -41.59 -25.60
C VAL A 55 -39.86 -42.49 -26.02
N ASN A 56 -38.68 -41.90 -26.25
CA ASN A 56 -37.45 -42.64 -26.43
C ASN A 56 -36.25 -41.86 -25.87
N GLN A 57 -35.86 -42.21 -24.65
CA GLN A 57 -34.71 -41.62 -23.99
C GLN A 57 -33.41 -42.10 -24.64
N VAL A 58 -32.62 -41.15 -25.16
CA VAL A 58 -31.31 -41.42 -25.78
C VAL A 58 -30.15 -41.02 -24.88
N HIS A 59 -30.35 -40.05 -23.99
CA HIS A 59 -29.30 -39.63 -23.07
C HIS A 59 -29.86 -39.05 -21.76
N ARG A 60 -29.08 -39.23 -20.69
CA ARG A 60 -29.33 -38.68 -19.35
C ARG A 60 -28.11 -37.88 -18.94
N ALA A 61 -28.29 -36.59 -18.73
CA ALA A 61 -27.23 -35.68 -18.31
C ALA A 61 -27.56 -35.05 -16.96
N ALA A 62 -26.55 -34.84 -16.11
CA ALA A 62 -26.73 -34.03 -14.90
C ALA A 62 -26.94 -32.56 -15.30
N ILE A 63 -27.77 -31.84 -14.54
CA ILE A 63 -27.99 -30.41 -14.78
C ILE A 63 -26.74 -29.64 -14.36
N ASN A 64 -26.23 -28.79 -15.24
CA ASN A 64 -25.01 -28.02 -14.97
C ASN A 64 -25.32 -26.71 -14.25
N GLN A 65 -26.40 -26.04 -14.69
CA GLN A 65 -26.82 -24.77 -14.13
C GLN A 65 -28.34 -24.69 -14.10
N LEU A 66 -28.87 -24.26 -12.95
CA LEU A 66 -30.24 -23.81 -12.81
C LEU A 66 -30.18 -22.30 -12.59
N SER A 67 -30.97 -21.54 -13.33
CA SER A 67 -31.07 -20.09 -13.16
C SER A 67 -32.51 -19.63 -13.37
N ILE A 68 -32.93 -18.61 -12.64
CA ILE A 68 -34.21 -17.94 -12.89
C ILE A 68 -33.99 -16.89 -13.97
N ASP A 69 -34.93 -16.78 -14.91
CA ASP A 69 -34.87 -15.74 -15.93
C ASP A 69 -34.95 -14.35 -15.25
N PRO A 70 -33.97 -13.45 -15.50
CA PRO A 70 -33.93 -12.13 -14.88
C PRO A 70 -35.10 -11.22 -15.30
N ASP A 71 -35.68 -11.45 -16.47
CA ASP A 71 -36.81 -10.66 -16.98
C ASP A 71 -38.16 -11.22 -16.52
N ASN A 72 -38.22 -12.53 -16.21
CA ASN A 72 -39.45 -13.21 -15.80
C ASN A 72 -39.20 -14.15 -14.61
N PRO A 73 -39.49 -13.73 -13.36
CA PRO A 73 -39.26 -14.56 -12.18
C PRO A 73 -40.13 -15.82 -12.11
N GLY A 74 -41.06 -16.03 -13.04
CA GLY A 74 -41.83 -17.26 -13.19
C GLY A 74 -41.18 -18.30 -14.12
N ILE A 75 -40.03 -18.01 -14.73
CA ILE A 75 -39.35 -18.94 -15.65
C ILE A 75 -38.07 -19.46 -15.01
N LEU A 76 -37.97 -20.79 -14.90
CA LEU A 76 -36.76 -21.49 -14.50
C LEU A 76 -36.06 -22.04 -15.75
N ILE A 77 -34.78 -21.74 -15.89
CA ILE A 77 -33.93 -22.19 -16.98
C ILE A 77 -33.01 -23.29 -16.44
N ALA A 78 -33.17 -24.50 -16.96
CA ALA A 78 -32.26 -25.61 -16.73
C ALA A 78 -31.30 -25.74 -17.91
N GLU A 79 -30.00 -25.62 -17.64
CA GLU A 79 -28.94 -25.70 -18.63
C GLU A 79 -28.12 -26.98 -18.48
N VAL A 80 -27.92 -27.64 -19.62
CA VAL A 80 -26.97 -28.74 -19.76
C VAL A 80 -26.00 -28.46 -20.89
N VAL A 81 -24.71 -28.55 -20.58
CA VAL A 81 -23.65 -28.52 -21.60
C VAL A 81 -23.31 -29.95 -21.99
N LEU A 82 -23.63 -30.31 -23.23
CA LEU A 82 -23.29 -31.62 -23.76
C LEU A 82 -21.87 -31.59 -24.36
N PRO A 83 -20.91 -32.36 -23.82
CA PRO A 83 -19.54 -32.41 -24.32
C PRO A 83 -19.46 -33.05 -25.73
N PRO A 84 -18.33 -32.93 -26.44
CA PRO A 84 -18.22 -33.33 -27.85
C PRO A 84 -18.04 -34.85 -28.03
N ASN A 85 -17.79 -35.58 -26.94
CA ASN A 85 -17.63 -37.04 -26.89
C ASN A 85 -18.96 -37.81 -26.82
N ILE A 86 -20.09 -37.12 -26.61
CA ILE A 86 -21.44 -37.71 -26.52
C ILE A 86 -22.31 -37.11 -27.63
N GLY A 87 -22.95 -37.93 -28.46
CA GLY A 87 -23.73 -37.46 -29.60
C GLY A 87 -24.03 -38.56 -30.62
N GLY A 88 -24.36 -38.18 -31.85
CA GLY A 88 -24.73 -39.08 -32.95
C GLY A 88 -26.24 -39.29 -33.12
N TRP A 89 -27.07 -38.57 -32.38
CA TRP A 89 -28.53 -38.71 -32.32
C TRP A 89 -29.23 -37.35 -32.45
N TRP A 90 -30.53 -37.40 -32.75
CA TRP A 90 -31.38 -36.22 -32.84
C TRP A 90 -32.01 -35.92 -31.48
N ILE A 91 -32.06 -34.64 -31.11
CA ILE A 91 -32.78 -34.16 -29.93
C ILE A 91 -34.13 -33.64 -30.40
N ARG A 92 -35.21 -34.19 -29.85
CA ARG A 92 -36.60 -33.78 -30.14
C ARG A 92 -37.45 -33.61 -28.89
N GLU A 93 -37.11 -34.31 -27.82
CA GLU A 93 -37.80 -34.22 -26.54
C GLU A 93 -36.79 -33.99 -25.41
N LEU A 94 -37.19 -33.15 -24.45
CA LEU A 94 -36.46 -32.84 -23.23
C LEU A 94 -37.34 -33.18 -22.04
N GLY A 95 -36.74 -33.66 -20.97
CA GLY A 95 -37.43 -33.82 -19.70
C GLY A 95 -36.52 -33.58 -18.51
N ILE A 96 -37.10 -33.41 -17.33
CA ILE A 96 -36.34 -33.18 -16.09
C ILE A 96 -36.74 -34.19 -15.02
N GLU A 97 -35.75 -34.68 -14.28
CA GLU A 97 -35.89 -35.52 -13.09
C GLU A 97 -35.45 -34.77 -11.82
N ASP A 98 -36.17 -35.05 -10.73
CA ASP A 98 -35.89 -34.58 -9.36
C ASP A 98 -34.87 -35.49 -8.62
N GLU A 99 -34.47 -35.15 -7.39
CA GLU A 99 -33.58 -35.96 -6.53
C GLU A 99 -34.17 -37.35 -6.24
N ASP A 100 -35.50 -37.46 -6.16
CA ASP A 100 -36.20 -38.73 -5.94
C ASP A 100 -36.33 -39.61 -7.21
N GLY A 101 -35.85 -39.11 -8.37
CA GLY A 101 -35.97 -39.81 -9.65
C GLY A 101 -37.35 -39.72 -10.32
N ASP A 102 -38.21 -38.81 -9.84
CA ASP A 102 -39.52 -38.55 -10.46
C ASP A 102 -39.42 -37.62 -11.66
N PHE A 103 -40.21 -37.90 -12.70
CA PHE A 103 -40.29 -37.12 -13.94
C PHE A 103 -41.20 -35.90 -13.76
N VAL A 104 -40.61 -34.71 -13.70
CA VAL A 104 -41.28 -33.50 -13.21
C VAL A 104 -41.62 -32.49 -14.29
N ALA A 105 -40.96 -32.54 -15.44
CA ALA A 105 -41.24 -31.62 -16.53
C ALA A 105 -40.92 -32.23 -17.88
N VAL A 106 -41.67 -31.80 -18.89
CA VAL A 106 -41.48 -32.21 -20.28
C VAL A 106 -41.49 -30.99 -21.19
N ALA A 107 -40.61 -30.99 -22.20
CA ALA A 107 -40.58 -29.99 -23.26
C ALA A 107 -40.32 -30.65 -24.61
N ASN A 108 -40.92 -30.05 -25.65
CA ASN A 108 -40.57 -30.34 -27.03
C ASN A 108 -39.43 -29.40 -27.46
N CYS A 109 -38.45 -29.93 -28.20
CA CYS A 109 -37.37 -29.16 -28.81
C CYS A 109 -37.41 -29.34 -30.34
N PRO A 110 -37.22 -28.28 -31.14
CA PRO A 110 -37.08 -28.44 -32.58
C PRO A 110 -35.94 -29.43 -32.91
N PRO A 111 -36.08 -30.23 -33.98
CA PRO A 111 -35.15 -31.31 -34.28
C PRO A 111 -33.72 -30.76 -34.44
N SER A 112 -32.90 -31.04 -33.44
CA SER A 112 -31.51 -30.61 -33.38
C SER A 112 -30.59 -31.82 -33.45
N TYR A 113 -29.65 -31.83 -34.40
CA TYR A 113 -28.67 -32.91 -34.51
C TYR A 113 -27.39 -32.58 -33.76
N LYS A 114 -26.98 -33.47 -32.84
CA LYS A 114 -25.69 -33.36 -32.14
C LYS A 114 -24.67 -34.31 -32.78
N PRO A 115 -23.72 -33.83 -33.60
CA PRO A 115 -22.70 -34.69 -34.21
C PRO A 115 -21.69 -35.21 -33.19
N LEU A 116 -21.17 -36.43 -33.41
CA LEU A 116 -20.10 -37.01 -32.61
C LEU A 116 -18.74 -36.46 -33.08
N LEU A 117 -17.74 -36.39 -32.19
CA LEU A 117 -16.36 -36.02 -32.53
C LEU A 117 -15.78 -36.86 -33.69
N ALA A 118 -16.11 -38.15 -33.76
CA ALA A 118 -15.64 -39.06 -34.82
C ALA A 118 -16.21 -38.73 -36.22
N GLN A 119 -17.29 -37.96 -36.30
CA GLN A 119 -17.89 -37.51 -37.55
C GLN A 119 -17.30 -36.17 -38.05
N GLY A 120 -16.21 -35.70 -37.43
CA GLY A 120 -15.43 -34.55 -37.92
C GLY A 120 -15.94 -33.17 -37.48
N SER A 121 -16.93 -33.09 -36.58
CA SER A 121 -17.45 -31.82 -36.06
C SER A 121 -17.91 -31.96 -34.60
N GLY A 122 -16.98 -32.28 -33.68
CA GLY A 122 -17.27 -32.24 -32.25
C GLY A 122 -17.51 -30.81 -31.78
N ARG A 123 -18.78 -30.42 -31.60
CA ARG A 123 -19.18 -29.12 -31.04
C ARG A 123 -19.78 -29.32 -29.66
N ASN A 124 -19.40 -28.46 -28.72
CA ASN A 124 -20.13 -28.31 -27.48
C ASN A 124 -21.49 -27.71 -27.83
N GLN A 125 -22.55 -28.39 -27.41
CA GLN A 125 -23.91 -27.90 -27.61
C GLN A 125 -24.50 -27.68 -26.23
N VAL A 126 -24.96 -26.46 -26.00
CA VAL A 126 -25.68 -26.08 -24.79
C VAL A 126 -27.18 -26.26 -25.08
N VAL A 127 -27.87 -26.95 -24.19
CA VAL A 127 -29.32 -27.16 -24.25
C VAL A 127 -29.93 -26.45 -23.06
N HIS A 128 -30.85 -25.52 -23.34
CA HIS A 128 -31.61 -24.81 -22.32
C HIS A 128 -33.07 -25.30 -22.37
N MET A 129 -33.60 -25.69 -21.22
CA MET A 129 -35.03 -25.98 -21.06
C MET A 129 -35.64 -24.87 -20.20
N HIS A 130 -36.64 -24.18 -20.74
CA HIS A 130 -37.38 -23.14 -20.04
C HIS A 130 -38.65 -23.74 -19.47
N LEU A 131 -38.82 -23.63 -18.15
CA LEU A 131 -39.97 -24.13 -17.41
C LEU A 131 -40.74 -22.97 -16.83
N ILE A 132 -42.05 -22.95 -17.08
CA ILE A 132 -42.95 -21.98 -16.46
C ILE A 132 -43.42 -22.54 -15.12
N LEU A 133 -43.14 -21.80 -14.05
CA LEU A 133 -43.41 -22.15 -12.66
C LEU A 133 -44.34 -21.11 -12.02
N SER A 134 -45.32 -21.58 -11.25
CA SER A 134 -46.24 -20.70 -10.49
C SER A 134 -45.54 -19.91 -9.39
N ASN A 135 -44.44 -20.45 -8.83
CA ASN A 135 -43.57 -19.77 -7.88
C ASN A 135 -42.15 -20.40 -7.90
N THR A 136 -41.12 -19.56 -8.07
CA THR A 136 -39.69 -19.97 -8.14
C THR A 136 -38.94 -19.77 -6.81
N ALA A 137 -39.59 -19.17 -5.80
CA ALA A 137 -38.95 -18.77 -4.54
C ALA A 137 -38.35 -19.91 -3.70
N ASN A 138 -38.65 -21.16 -4.03
CA ASN A 138 -38.35 -22.33 -3.21
C ASN A 138 -37.54 -23.43 -3.93
N VAL A 139 -36.86 -23.08 -5.03
CA VAL A 139 -35.98 -24.00 -5.77
C VAL A 139 -34.53 -23.84 -5.28
N GLU A 140 -33.84 -24.94 -4.94
CA GLU A 140 -32.41 -24.90 -4.58
C GLU A 140 -31.58 -24.71 -5.86
N LEU A 141 -31.00 -23.53 -6.02
CA LEU A 141 -30.02 -23.26 -7.08
C LEU A 141 -28.65 -23.78 -6.63
N LYS A 142 -28.45 -25.11 -6.64
CA LYS A 142 -27.14 -25.72 -6.38
C LYS A 142 -26.40 -25.95 -7.69
N VAL A 143 -25.32 -25.19 -7.87
CA VAL A 143 -24.27 -25.49 -8.85
C VAL A 143 -23.32 -26.49 -8.18
N ASP A 144 -23.14 -27.69 -8.75
CA ASP A 144 -22.11 -28.64 -8.28
C ASP A 144 -20.75 -28.28 -8.92
N PRO A 145 -19.81 -27.69 -8.17
CA PRO A 145 -18.53 -27.22 -8.72
C PRO A 145 -17.58 -28.37 -9.13
N ALA A 146 -17.90 -29.63 -8.84
CA ALA A 146 -17.00 -30.76 -9.14
C ALA A 146 -17.09 -31.25 -10.60
N VAL A 147 -18.12 -30.87 -11.36
CA VAL A 147 -18.38 -31.40 -12.73
C VAL A 147 -18.68 -30.30 -13.76
N VAL A 148 -18.51 -29.02 -13.41
CA VAL A 148 -18.89 -27.91 -14.29
C VAL A 148 -17.74 -27.47 -15.20
N LEU A 149 -17.94 -27.59 -16.51
CA LEU A 149 -17.13 -26.93 -17.53
C LEU A 149 -17.68 -25.50 -17.66
N ALA A 150 -17.12 -24.56 -16.90
CA ALA A 150 -17.59 -23.18 -16.86
C ALA A 150 -17.57 -22.56 -18.27
N THR A 151 -18.71 -22.04 -18.72
CA THR A 151 -18.75 -21.20 -19.91
C THR A 151 -17.99 -19.91 -19.62
N ARG A 152 -17.33 -19.34 -20.63
CA ARG A 152 -16.54 -18.11 -20.47
C ARG A 152 -17.39 -16.95 -19.94
N GLU A 153 -18.65 -16.90 -20.36
CA GLU A 153 -19.62 -15.90 -19.92
C GLU A 153 -19.94 -15.99 -18.43
N TYR A 154 -20.05 -17.22 -17.88
CA TYR A 154 -20.20 -17.41 -16.43
C TYR A 154 -19.00 -16.85 -15.65
N VAL A 155 -17.78 -17.08 -16.13
CA VAL A 155 -16.55 -16.57 -15.48
C VAL A 155 -16.48 -15.04 -15.52
N ASP A 156 -16.82 -14.44 -16.66
CA ASP A 156 -16.78 -12.98 -16.81
C ASP A 156 -17.86 -12.27 -15.96
N ILE A 157 -19.03 -12.89 -15.78
CA ILE A 157 -20.08 -12.38 -14.89
C ILE A 157 -19.65 -12.47 -13.41
N GLN A 158 -19.11 -13.62 -12.98
CA GLN A 158 -18.64 -13.80 -11.60
C GLN A 158 -17.48 -12.85 -11.27
N ARG A 159 -16.54 -12.65 -12.21
CA ARG A 159 -15.45 -11.68 -12.01
C ARG A 159 -15.99 -10.27 -11.85
N ARG A 160 -16.95 -9.86 -12.68
CA ARG A 160 -17.53 -8.50 -12.59
C ARG A 160 -18.28 -8.30 -11.28
N GLN A 161 -19.05 -9.29 -10.82
CA GLN A 161 -19.73 -9.23 -9.53
C GLN A 161 -18.74 -9.11 -8.36
N HIS A 162 -17.63 -9.83 -8.42
CA HIS A 162 -16.56 -9.72 -7.44
C HIS A 162 -15.77 -8.40 -7.52
N GLU A 163 -15.66 -7.78 -8.70
CA GLU A 163 -15.02 -6.45 -8.89
C GLU A 163 -15.94 -5.30 -8.42
N ASP A 164 -17.26 -5.46 -8.50
CA ASP A 164 -18.25 -4.45 -8.12
C ASP A 164 -18.65 -4.52 -6.63
N ASP A 165 -18.39 -5.62 -5.94
CA ASP A 165 -18.56 -5.74 -4.48
C ASP A 165 -17.35 -5.15 -3.74
N ASP A 166 -17.48 -3.92 -3.24
CA ASP A 166 -16.47 -3.27 -2.38
C ASP A 166 -16.16 -4.06 -1.09
N GLU A 167 -17.00 -5.05 -0.73
CA GLU A 167 -16.84 -5.93 0.44
C GLU A 167 -16.22 -7.30 0.11
N ALA A 168 -15.92 -7.60 -1.17
CA ALA A 168 -15.46 -8.93 -1.62
C ALA A 168 -14.13 -9.38 -0.99
N HIS A 169 -13.35 -8.46 -0.42
CA HIS A 169 -12.07 -8.72 0.26
C HIS A 169 -12.09 -8.38 1.76
N THR A 170 -13.25 -8.44 2.41
CA THR A 170 -13.33 -8.19 3.87
C THR A 170 -12.68 -9.28 4.72
N ASP A 171 -12.48 -10.49 4.18
CA ASP A 171 -11.73 -11.58 4.84
C ASP A 171 -10.19 -11.39 4.82
N ASP A 172 -9.67 -10.50 3.97
CA ASP A 172 -8.25 -10.08 4.00
C ASP A 172 -8.01 -8.98 5.05
N GLN A 173 -9.07 -8.43 5.65
CA GLN A 173 -8.94 -7.63 6.86
C GLN A 173 -8.83 -8.56 8.06
N ILE A 174 -7.75 -8.41 8.82
CA ILE A 174 -7.64 -8.98 10.17
C ILE A 174 -8.66 -8.27 11.07
N ILE A 175 -9.92 -8.68 10.98
CA ILE A 175 -10.92 -8.34 11.97
C ILE A 175 -10.63 -9.29 13.14
N LEU A 176 -9.94 -8.76 14.15
CA LEU A 176 -9.82 -9.44 15.44
C LEU A 176 -11.24 -9.74 15.94
N SER A 177 -11.63 -11.01 15.89
CA SER A 177 -12.91 -11.55 16.37
C SER A 177 -13.10 -11.39 17.89
N VAL A 178 -12.11 -10.82 18.57
CA VAL A 178 -12.16 -10.32 19.94
C VAL A 178 -11.77 -8.84 19.90
N PRO A 179 -12.62 -7.91 20.38
CA PRO A 179 -12.23 -6.52 20.53
C PRO A 179 -10.92 -6.45 21.32
N ILE A 180 -9.93 -5.66 20.89
CA ILE A 180 -8.62 -5.52 21.58
C ILE A 180 -8.78 -5.29 23.09
N ALA A 181 -9.87 -4.65 23.52
CA ALA A 181 -10.24 -4.44 24.92
C ALA A 181 -10.45 -5.72 25.76
N GLN A 182 -10.66 -6.87 25.15
CA GLN A 182 -10.90 -8.17 25.82
C GLN A 182 -9.72 -9.14 25.71
N ALA A 183 -8.66 -8.79 24.99
CA ALA A 183 -7.45 -9.61 24.97
C ALA A 183 -6.74 -9.56 26.35
N PRO A 184 -6.17 -10.67 26.84
CA PRO A 184 -5.48 -10.70 28.14
C PRO A 184 -4.30 -9.72 28.25
N ASN A 185 -3.82 -9.18 27.12
CA ASN A 185 -2.77 -8.16 27.01
C ASN A 185 -3.27 -6.87 26.31
N ALA A 186 -4.56 -6.56 26.36
CA ALA A 186 -5.21 -5.42 25.71
C ALA A 186 -4.41 -4.11 25.82
N THR A 187 -3.91 -3.82 27.03
CA THR A 187 -3.11 -2.62 27.33
C THR A 187 -1.80 -2.57 26.54
N LYS A 188 -1.09 -3.70 26.43
CA LYS A 188 0.16 -3.78 25.67
C LYS A 188 -0.06 -3.62 24.18
N VAL A 189 -1.19 -4.09 23.66
CA VAL A 189 -1.55 -3.96 22.25
C VAL A 189 -1.97 -2.53 21.92
N SER A 190 -2.72 -1.87 22.81
CA SER A 190 -3.04 -0.44 22.66
C SER A 190 -1.81 0.45 22.79
N GLU A 191 -0.87 0.12 23.69
CA GLU A 191 0.41 0.82 23.82
C GLU A 191 1.29 0.61 22.58
N ALA A 192 1.34 -0.62 22.04
CA ALA A 192 2.06 -0.92 20.81
C ALA A 192 1.46 -0.22 19.58
N LEU A 193 0.13 -0.11 19.50
CA LEU A 193 -0.55 0.59 18.42
C LEU A 193 -0.40 2.11 18.54
N ALA A 194 -0.45 2.66 19.75
CA ALA A 194 -0.09 4.05 20.01
C ALA A 194 1.39 4.34 19.70
N ALA A 195 2.26 3.36 19.95
CA ALA A 195 3.69 3.43 19.63
C ALA A 195 3.99 3.30 18.12
N LEU A 196 3.05 2.81 17.32
CA LEU A 196 3.17 2.74 15.85
C LEU A 196 2.79 4.05 15.15
N GLY A 197 2.12 4.99 15.86
CA GLY A 197 1.88 6.34 15.37
C GLY A 197 0.78 6.47 14.30
N ASN A 198 0.17 7.65 14.21
CA ASN A 198 -0.89 7.97 13.25
C ASN A 198 -0.27 8.50 11.95
N PHE A 199 -0.05 7.64 10.94
CA PHE A 199 0.68 7.93 9.69
C PHE A 199 0.19 9.13 8.85
N ALA A 200 -0.96 9.73 9.18
CA ALA A 200 -1.67 10.63 8.28
C ALA A 200 -1.39 12.13 8.46
N ALA A 201 -0.73 12.59 9.54
CA ALA A 201 -0.69 14.04 9.84
C ALA A 201 0.71 14.70 9.94
N ASP A 202 1.77 13.97 10.29
CA ASP A 202 3.04 14.60 10.71
C ASP A 202 4.29 13.90 10.15
N GLY A 203 4.61 14.10 8.87
CA GLY A 203 5.93 13.78 8.28
C GLY A 203 6.56 12.41 8.66
N PHE A 204 7.90 12.36 8.70
CA PHE A 204 8.64 11.19 9.18
C PHE A 204 8.52 11.08 10.72
N GLN A 205 7.54 10.34 11.23
CA GLN A 205 7.19 10.26 12.66
C GLN A 205 8.32 9.80 13.59
N ASN A 206 9.32 9.14 13.02
CA ASN A 206 10.44 8.54 13.75
C ASN A 206 11.71 9.39 13.68
N ILE A 207 11.64 10.63 13.18
CA ILE A 207 12.77 11.56 13.14
C ILE A 207 12.40 12.83 13.91
N VAL A 208 13.16 13.12 14.95
CA VAL A 208 13.06 14.38 15.70
C VAL A 208 14.28 15.23 15.37
N VAL A 209 14.07 16.50 15.06
CA VAL A 209 15.11 17.45 14.67
C VAL A 209 15.11 18.63 15.64
N PHE A 210 16.29 18.99 16.15
CA PHE A 210 16.49 20.13 17.03
C PHE A 210 17.50 21.09 16.39
N GLU A 211 17.10 22.35 16.17
CA GLU A 211 17.89 23.35 15.43
C GLU A 211 18.11 24.66 16.22
N THR A 212 17.29 24.92 17.24
CA THR A 212 17.37 26.15 18.04
C THR A 212 18.45 26.02 19.11
N PRO A 213 19.47 26.90 19.13
CA PRO A 213 20.50 26.88 20.15
C PRO A 213 19.94 26.97 21.56
N GLY A 214 20.56 26.22 22.49
CA GLY A 214 20.14 26.16 23.88
C GLY A 214 20.07 24.74 24.40
N ILE A 215 19.53 24.62 25.61
CA ILE A 215 19.38 23.35 26.32
C ILE A 215 17.91 22.97 26.31
N ILE A 216 17.61 21.76 25.86
CA ILE A 216 16.26 21.21 25.75
C ILE A 216 16.24 19.85 26.45
N THR A 217 15.29 19.65 27.34
CA THR A 217 15.02 18.32 27.90
C THR A 217 14.07 17.57 26.98
N TRP A 218 14.54 16.49 26.38
CA TRP A 218 13.72 15.65 25.51
C TRP A 218 13.22 14.40 26.26
N PRO A 219 11.90 14.18 26.35
CA PRO A 219 11.36 12.95 26.91
C PRO A 219 11.58 11.79 25.93
N VAL A 220 12.23 10.73 26.39
CA VAL A 220 12.51 9.56 25.54
C VAL A 220 11.20 8.80 25.28
N PRO A 221 10.87 8.45 24.03
CA PRO A 221 9.72 7.61 23.67
C PRO A 221 9.78 6.21 24.30
N GLU A 222 8.62 5.62 24.60
CA GLU A 222 8.52 4.28 25.21
C GLU A 222 9.25 3.18 24.41
N VAL A 223 9.19 3.25 23.07
CA VAL A 223 9.86 2.29 22.18
C VAL A 223 11.37 2.22 22.38
N LEU A 224 11.99 3.34 22.77
CA LEU A 224 13.41 3.44 23.06
C LEU A 224 13.72 3.08 24.51
N LYS A 225 12.84 3.47 25.45
CA LYS A 225 12.98 3.13 26.88
C LYS A 225 12.94 1.65 27.18
N GLN A 226 12.12 0.91 26.44
CA GLN A 226 11.95 -0.54 26.60
C GLN A 226 13.04 -1.35 25.87
N GLY A 227 13.97 -0.71 25.17
CA GLY A 227 15.06 -1.38 24.43
C GLY A 227 14.58 -2.14 23.19
N LEU A 228 13.35 -1.86 22.72
CA LEU A 228 12.79 -2.50 21.53
C LEU A 228 13.49 -2.01 20.24
N ARG A 229 14.07 -0.80 20.29
CA ARG A 229 14.84 -0.17 19.20
C ARG A 229 15.99 0.66 19.77
N LYS A 230 17.02 0.88 18.93
CA LYS A 230 18.12 1.81 19.22
C LYS A 230 17.94 3.09 18.41
N ALA A 231 18.33 4.22 18.99
CA ALA A 231 18.22 5.51 18.32
C ALA A 231 19.49 5.80 17.51
N PHE A 232 19.36 6.16 16.24
CA PHE A 232 20.46 6.72 15.47
C PHE A 232 20.48 8.23 15.65
N VAL A 233 21.56 8.74 16.25
CA VAL A 233 21.71 10.15 16.60
C VAL A 233 22.83 10.76 15.77
N VAL A 234 22.56 11.93 15.19
CA VAL A 234 23.55 12.78 14.52
C VAL A 234 23.63 14.08 15.29
N VAL A 235 24.81 14.41 15.83
CA VAL A 235 25.09 15.62 16.60
C VAL A 235 26.09 16.46 15.83
N THR A 236 25.72 17.70 15.50
CA THR A 236 26.61 18.66 14.83
C THR A 236 26.85 19.88 15.71
N GLY A 237 28.11 20.23 15.95
CA GLY A 237 28.50 21.43 16.68
C GLY A 237 28.27 22.72 15.90
N GLY A 238 28.20 23.87 16.57
CA GLY A 238 28.08 25.17 15.92
C GLY A 238 29.35 25.52 15.13
N GLY A 239 29.18 26.11 13.95
CA GLY A 239 30.28 26.64 13.15
C GLY A 239 30.75 27.98 13.68
N ALA A 240 32.01 28.33 13.46
CA ALA A 240 32.58 29.58 13.96
C ALA A 240 32.34 30.76 13.01
N GLY A 241 32.38 31.98 13.54
CA GLY A 241 32.35 33.20 12.74
C GLY A 241 33.66 33.45 11.99
N GLY A 242 33.58 34.16 10.87
CA GLY A 242 34.74 34.62 10.11
C GLY A 242 35.43 35.84 10.76
N ALA A 243 36.70 36.06 10.45
CA ALA A 243 37.42 37.22 10.95
C ALA A 243 36.96 38.49 10.23
N SER A 244 37.01 39.62 10.93
CA SER A 244 36.88 40.95 10.33
C SER A 244 38.21 41.68 10.45
N GLY A 245 38.59 42.40 9.41
CA GLY A 245 39.80 43.20 9.44
C GLY A 245 39.71 44.43 8.54
N SER A 246 40.72 45.29 8.68
CA SER A 246 40.94 46.45 7.82
C SER A 246 42.39 46.40 7.32
N GLY A 247 42.61 45.80 6.14
CA GLY A 247 43.94 45.69 5.54
C GLY A 247 44.85 44.55 6.05
N SER A 248 44.31 43.58 6.79
CA SER A 248 45.02 42.37 7.26
C SER A 248 44.32 41.09 6.78
N PHE A 249 45.05 40.02 6.44
CA PHE A 249 44.48 38.75 5.99
C PHE A 249 43.37 38.26 6.95
N CYS A 250 42.15 38.06 6.44
CA CYS A 250 40.99 37.61 7.22
C CYS A 250 40.56 36.22 6.80
N THR A 251 40.74 35.23 7.67
CA THR A 251 40.38 33.84 7.37
C THR A 251 38.91 33.57 7.69
N GLY A 252 38.35 32.52 7.06
CA GLY A 252 37.05 32.00 7.43
C GLY A 252 37.10 31.30 8.80
N GLY A 253 35.94 31.21 9.45
CA GLY A 253 35.74 30.38 10.63
C GLY A 253 35.71 28.89 10.27
N GLY A 254 36.21 28.05 11.17
CA GLY A 254 36.11 26.60 11.04
C GLY A 254 34.68 26.10 11.25
N ALA A 255 34.35 24.96 10.63
CA ALA A 255 33.07 24.30 10.88
C ALA A 255 33.06 23.54 12.22
N GLY A 256 31.86 23.31 12.75
CA GLY A 256 31.63 22.39 13.87
C GLY A 256 31.82 20.93 13.42
N ALA A 257 32.16 20.08 14.37
CA ALA A 257 32.32 18.65 14.13
C ALA A 257 30.95 17.97 14.00
N THR A 258 30.93 16.75 13.49
CA THR A 258 29.72 15.92 13.45
C THR A 258 30.00 14.53 13.98
N SER A 259 29.22 14.11 14.96
CA SER A 259 29.30 12.79 15.57
C SER A 259 28.02 12.03 15.28
N LEU A 260 28.15 10.82 14.76
CA LEU A 260 27.04 9.92 14.43
C LEU A 260 27.19 8.65 15.25
N GLY A 261 26.12 8.17 15.86
CA GLY A 261 26.18 6.93 16.62
C GLY A 261 24.83 6.30 16.86
N LEU A 262 24.83 4.98 17.00
CA LEU A 262 23.68 4.19 17.42
C LEU A 262 23.65 4.11 18.95
N VAL A 263 22.69 4.78 19.56
CA VAL A 263 22.58 4.94 21.00
C VAL A 263 21.51 4.01 21.57
N ASP A 264 21.88 3.31 22.65
CA ASP A 264 20.93 2.54 23.46
C ASP A 264 20.37 3.42 24.59
N LEU A 265 19.04 3.57 24.62
CA LEU A 265 18.33 4.43 25.57
C LEU A 265 17.48 3.63 26.56
N THR A 266 17.77 2.33 26.69
CA THR A 266 17.06 1.44 27.61
C THR A 266 17.12 1.97 29.04
N GLY A 267 15.96 2.18 29.66
CA GLY A 267 15.84 2.68 31.03
C GLY A 267 16.07 4.18 31.24
N ILE A 268 16.31 4.97 30.19
CA ILE A 268 16.53 6.42 30.28
C ILE A 268 15.21 7.16 30.04
N SER A 269 14.72 7.90 31.04
CA SER A 269 13.44 8.63 30.94
C SER A 269 13.53 9.94 30.15
N THR A 270 14.61 10.69 30.32
CA THR A 270 14.81 12.01 29.71
C THR A 270 16.27 12.22 29.36
N ILE A 271 16.54 12.94 28.28
CA ILE A 271 17.89 13.32 27.86
C ILE A 271 17.97 14.82 27.73
N GLU A 272 19.06 15.39 28.24
CA GLU A 272 19.39 16.78 28.02
C GLU A 272 20.10 16.93 26.67
N ILE A 273 19.53 17.73 25.78
CA ILE A 273 20.05 18.02 24.46
C ILE A 273 20.58 19.45 24.47
N THR A 274 21.86 19.61 24.18
CA THR A 274 22.48 20.93 24.03
C THR A 274 22.77 21.17 22.56
N ILE A 275 22.24 22.26 22.01
CA ILE A 275 22.57 22.71 20.65
C ILE A 275 23.49 23.92 20.75
N GLY A 276 24.68 23.77 20.18
CA GLY A 276 25.66 24.84 20.11
C GLY A 276 25.22 25.95 19.17
N ALA A 277 25.23 27.19 19.66
CA ALA A 277 25.11 28.36 18.81
C ALA A 277 26.30 28.45 17.83
N GLY A 278 26.05 28.98 16.64
CA GLY A 278 27.10 29.43 15.74
C GLY A 278 27.87 30.61 16.35
N GLY A 279 29.11 30.80 15.94
CA GLY A 279 29.87 31.98 16.33
C GLY A 279 29.26 33.23 15.72
N ASP A 280 28.95 34.22 16.54
CA ASP A 280 28.34 35.48 16.11
C ASP A 280 29.18 36.19 15.05
N GLU A 281 28.50 37.02 14.26
CA GLU A 281 29.16 37.92 13.32
C GLU A 281 30.18 38.82 14.01
N LYS A 282 31.22 39.19 13.26
CA LYS A 282 32.28 40.06 13.76
C LYS A 282 32.18 41.41 13.09
N SER A 283 31.55 42.38 13.74
CA SER A 283 31.30 43.74 13.20
C SER A 283 32.47 44.71 13.35
N SER A 284 33.56 44.30 14.00
CA SER A 284 34.76 45.11 14.22
C SER A 284 36.02 44.29 13.98
N THR A 285 37.11 44.98 13.61
CA THR A 285 38.41 44.36 13.37
C THR A 285 38.80 43.43 14.54
N GLY A 286 38.94 42.14 14.25
CA GLY A 286 39.22 41.13 15.25
C GLY A 286 38.88 39.71 14.79
N PRO A 287 39.39 38.70 15.52
CA PRO A 287 39.12 37.31 15.21
C PRO A 287 37.62 37.03 15.27
N GLY A 288 37.17 36.06 14.48
CA GLY A 288 35.81 35.57 14.52
C GLY A 288 35.53 34.88 15.86
N ASN A 289 34.26 34.83 16.24
CA ASN A 289 33.84 34.15 17.46
C ASN A 289 33.80 32.63 17.23
N ASN A 290 34.16 31.85 18.25
CA ASN A 290 34.07 30.38 18.18
C ASN A 290 32.61 29.94 18.13
N GLY A 291 32.36 28.79 17.48
CA GLY A 291 31.08 28.09 17.62
C GLY A 291 31.01 27.35 18.97
N SER A 292 29.81 27.15 19.47
CA SER A 292 29.57 26.35 20.68
C SER A 292 29.42 24.86 20.35
N SER A 293 29.73 24.00 21.31
CA SER A 293 29.56 22.54 21.17
C SER A 293 28.09 22.14 21.25
N SER A 294 27.74 21.04 20.58
CA SER A 294 26.43 20.38 20.72
C SER A 294 26.60 19.02 21.38
N SER A 295 25.63 18.57 22.17
CA SER A 295 25.63 17.26 22.80
C SER A 295 24.24 16.65 22.92
N PHE A 296 24.18 15.33 22.81
CA PHE A 296 23.03 14.52 23.12
C PHE A 296 23.31 13.77 24.43
N GLY A 297 22.93 14.39 25.55
CA GLY A 297 23.34 13.98 26.89
C GLY A 297 24.85 13.88 27.04
N GLU A 298 25.29 12.89 27.82
CA GLU A 298 26.70 12.50 27.96
C GLU A 298 27.13 11.48 26.89
N LEU A 299 26.21 11.06 26.02
CA LEU A 299 26.37 9.91 25.13
C LEU A 299 27.14 10.27 23.87
N ILE A 300 26.78 11.38 23.23
CA ILE A 300 27.44 11.87 22.00
C ILE A 300 27.64 13.38 22.09
N SER A 301 28.84 13.85 21.77
CA SER A 301 29.15 15.28 21.69
C SER A 301 29.90 15.63 20.41
N ALA A 302 29.67 16.84 19.92
CA ALA A 302 30.36 17.40 18.78
C ALA A 302 30.85 18.83 19.11
N PRO A 303 32.15 19.08 19.12
CA PRO A 303 32.70 20.40 19.43
C PRO A 303 32.38 21.44 18.35
N GLY A 304 32.30 22.70 18.79
CA GLY A 304 32.14 23.85 17.90
C GLY A 304 33.42 24.24 17.16
N GLY A 305 33.26 24.95 16.05
CA GLY A 305 34.36 25.40 15.21
C GLY A 305 35.20 26.52 15.86
N ILE A 306 36.42 26.71 15.35
CA ILE A 306 37.32 27.78 15.80
C ILE A 306 37.18 29.02 14.91
N GLY A 307 37.09 30.19 15.55
CA GLY A 307 36.87 31.47 14.89
C GLY A 307 37.97 31.89 13.93
N GLY A 308 37.57 32.66 12.91
CA GLY A 308 38.44 33.39 11.98
C GLY A 308 39.63 34.05 12.67
N ARG A 309 40.80 34.07 12.06
CA ARG A 309 42.00 34.78 12.55
C ARG A 309 42.46 35.85 11.57
N LEU A 310 43.19 36.83 12.11
CA LEU A 310 43.86 37.89 11.34
C LEU A 310 45.31 37.51 11.00
N VAL A 311 45.51 36.32 10.45
CA VAL A 311 46.85 35.82 10.11
C VAL A 311 46.83 35.10 8.77
N THR A 312 48.01 34.94 8.15
CA THR A 312 48.18 34.05 6.99
C THR A 312 48.14 32.60 7.43
N GLY A 313 47.12 31.86 6.99
CA GLY A 313 46.97 30.42 7.25
C GLY A 313 45.51 29.98 7.20
N ALA A 314 45.26 28.69 6.93
CA ALA A 314 43.92 28.14 7.13
C ALA A 314 43.61 28.07 8.63
N ASN A 315 42.33 28.22 8.98
CA ASN A 315 41.88 28.00 10.34
C ASN A 315 41.39 26.57 10.50
N THR A 316 41.79 25.95 11.60
CA THR A 316 41.36 24.59 11.93
C THR A 316 39.86 24.55 12.19
N GLY A 317 39.18 23.59 11.58
CA GLY A 317 37.84 23.18 11.99
C GLY A 317 37.82 22.62 13.41
N ALA A 318 36.62 22.33 13.90
CA ALA A 318 36.47 21.67 15.18
C ALA A 318 37.18 20.30 15.19
N PRO A 319 37.81 19.90 16.31
CA PRO A 319 38.36 18.56 16.44
C PRO A 319 37.25 17.50 16.34
N ALA A 320 37.60 16.24 16.10
CA ALA A 320 36.59 15.17 16.07
C ALA A 320 35.81 15.12 17.39
N GLY A 321 34.50 14.86 17.30
CA GLY A 321 33.65 14.70 18.47
C GLY A 321 33.90 13.38 19.22
N VAL A 322 33.13 13.17 20.30
CA VAL A 322 33.30 12.05 21.23
C VAL A 322 31.99 11.29 21.38
N GLY A 323 32.08 9.97 21.50
CA GLY A 323 30.94 9.10 21.81
C GLY A 323 30.14 8.62 20.58
N GLY A 324 30.36 9.19 19.40
CA GLY A 324 29.83 8.65 18.15
C GLY A 324 30.62 7.42 17.68
N ASP A 325 29.93 6.51 16.98
CA ASP A 325 30.57 5.43 16.22
C ASP A 325 31.41 6.01 15.06
N ILE A 326 30.98 7.14 14.52
CA ILE A 326 31.67 7.91 13.50
C ILE A 326 31.81 9.35 14.00
N ASN A 327 33.05 9.82 14.13
CA ASN A 327 33.35 11.19 14.55
C ASN A 327 34.08 11.91 13.42
N ILE A 328 33.37 12.85 12.78
CA ILE A 328 33.86 13.62 11.63
C ILE A 328 34.33 14.99 12.16
N PRO A 329 35.63 15.34 12.00
CA PRO A 329 36.10 16.68 12.36
C PRO A 329 35.47 17.74 11.44
N GLY A 330 35.36 18.97 11.94
CA GLY A 330 34.87 20.08 11.14
C GLY A 330 35.85 20.44 10.02
N GLY A 331 35.34 20.89 8.88
CA GLY A 331 36.18 21.42 7.80
C GLY A 331 36.90 22.71 8.20
N ASP A 332 38.10 22.87 7.67
CA ASP A 332 38.93 24.05 7.87
C ASP A 332 38.39 25.26 7.11
N GLY A 333 38.50 26.44 7.73
CA GLY A 333 38.27 27.71 7.06
C GLY A 333 39.45 28.07 6.16
N THR A 334 39.18 28.61 4.97
CA THR A 334 40.23 28.98 4.03
C THR A 334 40.84 30.34 4.34
N ASN A 335 42.04 30.56 3.82
CA ASN A 335 42.74 31.84 3.92
C ASN A 335 42.11 32.88 2.97
N ALA A 336 42.33 34.16 3.25
CA ALA A 336 41.96 35.22 2.31
C ALA A 336 42.78 35.09 1.01
N THR A 337 42.11 34.97 -0.13
CA THR A 337 42.75 35.17 -1.45
C THR A 337 42.95 36.66 -1.68
N ILE A 338 44.20 37.10 -1.88
CA ILE A 338 44.52 38.47 -2.32
C ILE A 338 44.89 38.41 -3.80
N ASN A 339 44.16 39.11 -4.67
CA ASN A 339 44.61 39.30 -6.06
C ASN A 339 45.60 40.49 -6.11
N ALA A 340 46.87 40.19 -6.38
CA ALA A 340 47.94 41.19 -6.40
C ALA A 340 47.89 42.15 -7.61
N ASN A 341 46.99 41.94 -8.59
CA ASN A 341 47.05 42.62 -9.90
C ASN A 341 45.96 43.68 -10.18
N THR A 342 45.11 44.06 -9.21
CA THR A 342 44.10 45.12 -9.42
C THR A 342 44.08 46.12 -8.27
N PRO A 343 44.54 47.38 -8.46
CA PRO A 343 44.54 48.41 -7.42
C PRO A 343 43.19 49.12 -7.19
N SER A 344 42.08 48.63 -7.75
CA SER A 344 40.78 49.33 -7.71
C SER A 344 39.69 48.54 -6.99
N ALA A 345 39.46 48.90 -5.73
CA ALA A 345 38.18 49.09 -5.02
C ALA A 345 36.99 48.10 -5.10
N PHE A 346 36.96 47.03 -5.90
CA PHE A 346 35.76 46.18 -6.02
C PHE A 346 36.06 44.69 -6.25
N SER A 347 36.67 44.03 -5.26
CA SER A 347 36.52 42.57 -5.11
C SER A 347 36.61 42.22 -3.63
N PRO A 348 35.67 41.45 -3.09
CA PRO A 348 35.47 41.45 -1.67
C PRO A 348 36.31 40.30 -1.09
N TYR A 349 37.50 40.64 -0.62
CA TYR A 349 38.52 39.67 -0.26
C TYR A 349 38.28 39.13 1.15
N GLY A 350 38.17 37.82 1.31
CA GLY A 350 38.03 37.19 2.62
C GLY A 350 37.98 35.67 2.49
N GLY A 351 38.44 34.95 3.53
CA GLY A 351 38.43 33.49 3.54
C GLY A 351 37.01 32.92 3.56
N THR A 352 36.81 31.78 2.93
CA THR A 352 35.55 31.02 3.03
C THR A 352 35.52 30.25 4.35
N GLY A 353 34.35 30.16 4.97
CA GLY A 353 34.15 29.31 6.13
C GLY A 353 34.35 27.83 5.81
N GLY A 354 34.61 27.04 6.85
CA GLY A 354 34.75 25.59 6.75
C GLY A 354 33.44 24.89 6.36
N ALA A 355 33.55 23.78 5.65
CA ALA A 355 32.43 22.91 5.32
C ALA A 355 32.04 22.04 6.52
N SER A 356 30.74 21.92 6.77
CA SER A 356 30.19 20.98 7.74
C SER A 356 29.71 19.71 7.03
N TYR A 357 29.23 18.73 7.81
CA TYR A 357 28.56 17.53 7.28
C TYR A 357 27.36 17.85 6.39
N TRP A 358 26.69 18.98 6.64
CA TRP A 358 25.43 19.34 5.98
C TRP A 358 25.63 20.11 4.68
N ARG A 359 26.61 21.02 4.62
CA ARG A 359 26.89 21.87 3.45
C ARG A 359 28.25 22.56 3.55
N GLY A 360 28.67 23.15 2.42
CA GLY A 360 29.85 24.01 2.36
C GLY A 360 29.73 25.27 3.22
N GLY A 361 30.86 25.81 3.64
CA GLY A 361 30.91 27.05 4.42
C GLY A 361 30.55 28.30 3.62
N THR A 362 30.20 29.37 4.33
CA THR A 362 29.80 30.62 3.69
C THR A 362 31.01 31.36 3.11
N THR A 363 30.84 32.02 1.97
CA THR A 363 31.94 32.74 1.31
C THR A 363 32.15 34.13 1.93
N GLY A 364 33.40 34.60 1.90
CA GLY A 364 33.71 35.99 2.17
C GLY A 364 33.22 36.87 1.01
N ALA A 365 32.11 37.58 1.25
CA ALA A 365 31.96 38.98 0.85
C ALA A 365 31.20 39.39 -0.44
N SER A 366 30.32 38.57 -1.03
CA SER A 366 29.31 39.07 -2.01
C SER A 366 27.85 38.69 -1.74
N ASN A 367 27.60 37.67 -0.92
CA ASN A 367 26.23 37.23 -0.58
C ASN A 367 25.81 37.70 0.82
N ALA A 368 25.57 39.00 1.01
CA ALA A 368 24.98 39.52 2.25
C ALA A 368 23.53 39.01 2.35
N GLY A 369 23.33 37.80 2.90
CA GLY A 369 21.99 37.21 3.04
C GLY A 369 21.92 35.68 3.03
N GLU A 370 23.01 34.96 2.75
CA GLU A 370 22.99 33.49 2.88
C GLU A 370 23.06 33.10 4.36
N ALA A 371 21.98 32.51 4.86
CA ALA A 371 21.93 31.92 6.19
C ALA A 371 23.00 30.82 6.30
N ALA A 372 23.81 30.89 7.35
CA ALA A 372 24.82 29.88 7.59
C ALA A 372 24.15 28.53 7.86
N THR A 373 24.50 27.54 7.04
CA THR A 373 23.98 26.17 7.17
C THR A 373 24.49 25.49 8.44
N HIS A 374 23.78 24.47 8.94
CA HIS A 374 24.09 23.90 10.25
C HIS A 374 25.56 23.48 10.40
N GLY A 375 26.20 23.99 11.46
CA GLY A 375 27.61 23.76 11.77
C GLY A 375 28.62 24.36 10.80
N SER A 376 28.20 25.06 9.75
CA SER A 376 29.12 25.61 8.75
C SER A 376 29.83 26.87 9.23
N GLY A 377 31.07 27.08 8.78
CA GLY A 377 31.86 28.25 9.13
C GLY A 377 31.38 29.54 8.44
N GLY A 378 31.60 30.66 9.12
CA GLY A 378 31.40 32.02 8.62
C GLY A 378 32.56 32.48 7.74
N GLY A 379 32.25 33.16 6.63
CA GLY A 379 33.25 33.81 5.77
C GLY A 379 33.92 35.01 6.45
N GLY A 380 35.24 35.13 6.30
CA GLY A 380 36.00 36.30 6.73
C GLY A 380 35.82 37.49 5.78
N ASN A 381 36.12 38.70 6.24
CA ASN A 381 35.98 39.91 5.43
C ASN A 381 37.07 40.96 5.74
N LEU A 382 37.81 41.38 4.72
CA LEU A 382 38.89 42.38 4.79
C LEU A 382 38.43 43.84 4.82
N GLN A 383 37.17 44.13 4.46
CA GLN A 383 36.62 45.49 4.38
C GLN A 383 35.18 45.56 4.91
N GLY A 384 34.87 44.78 5.95
CA GLY A 384 33.55 44.77 6.57
C GLY A 384 33.41 43.69 7.64
N SER A 385 32.18 43.45 8.07
CA SER A 385 31.90 42.44 9.09
C SER A 385 32.22 41.03 8.60
N GLY A 386 32.86 40.23 9.45
CA GLY A 386 32.96 38.78 9.29
C GLY A 386 31.60 38.14 9.53
N ARG A 387 31.29 37.09 8.76
CA ARG A 387 29.97 36.44 8.83
C ARG A 387 29.85 35.54 10.05
N ALA A 388 28.63 35.40 10.56
CA ALA A 388 28.31 34.41 11.57
C ALA A 388 28.47 32.98 11.03
N GLY A 389 28.80 32.05 11.92
CA GLY A 389 28.74 30.61 11.65
C GLY A 389 27.32 30.06 11.84
N GLY A 390 27.06 28.87 11.31
CA GLY A 390 25.77 28.22 11.43
C GLY A 390 25.59 27.52 12.77
N ASN A 391 24.38 27.54 13.30
CA ASN A 391 24.02 26.82 14.52
C ASN A 391 24.23 25.31 14.36
N GLY A 392 24.44 24.62 15.47
CA GLY A 392 24.41 23.18 15.51
C GLY A 392 23.03 22.61 15.14
N ILE A 393 23.00 21.30 14.94
CA ILE A 393 21.76 20.55 14.73
C ILE A 393 21.91 19.18 15.35
N ILE A 394 20.83 18.68 15.93
CA ILE A 394 20.75 17.30 16.42
C ILE A 394 19.54 16.63 15.78
N THR A 395 19.77 15.48 15.14
CA THR A 395 18.69 14.65 14.60
C THR A 395 18.69 13.29 15.27
N VAL A 396 17.54 12.86 15.75
CA VAL A 396 17.34 11.57 16.42
C VAL A 396 16.37 10.74 15.58
N ARG A 397 16.76 9.51 15.20
CA ARG A 397 15.94 8.59 14.40
C ARG A 397 15.72 7.27 15.15
N PHE A 398 14.50 6.72 15.22
CA PHE A 398 14.22 5.49 16.00
C PHE A 398 13.17 4.54 15.43
#